data_AF-A0A9E0RY30-F1
#
_entry.id   AF-A0A9E0RY30-F1
#
_cell.length_a   1.000
_cell.length_b   1.000
_cell.length_c   1.000
_cell.angle_alpha   90.00
_cell.angle_beta   90.00
_cell.angle_gamma   90.00
#
_symmetry.space_group_name_H-M   'P 1'
#
loop_
_entity.id
_entity.type
_entity.pdbx_description
1 polymer ?
#
loop_
_entity_poly.entity_id
_entity_poly.type
_entity_poly.pdbx_seq_one_letter_code
_entity_poly.pdbx_strand_id
1 'polypeptide(L)' 'HNLENLQPTPIGVNCYLCERPNCMQRAHAPLNKTLNFDERARSMSLFRFDED' A
#
# COMPACT_ATOMS: atom_id res chain seq x y z
N HIS A 1 17.44 -23.04 -0.91
CA HIS A 1 16.46 -21.99 -1.28
C HIS A 1 16.80 -21.57 -2.70
N ASN A 2 15.89 -21.73 -3.68
CA ASN A 2 16.18 -21.42 -5.08
C ASN A 2 16.03 -19.91 -5.29
N LEU A 3 17.14 -19.17 -5.17
CA LEU A 3 17.20 -17.71 -5.25
C LEU A 3 17.01 -17.17 -6.68
N GLU A 4 17.17 -18.03 -7.68
CA GLU A 4 17.18 -17.67 -9.11
C GLU A 4 15.79 -17.39 -9.68
N ASN A 5 14.71 -17.82 -9.00
CA ASN A 5 13.32 -17.63 -9.44
C ASN A 5 12.49 -16.71 -8.52
N LEU A 6 13.10 -15.98 -7.58
CA LEU A 6 12.34 -15.04 -6.74
C LEU A 6 12.12 -13.71 -7.47
N GLN A 7 10.85 -13.37 -7.68
CA GLN A 7 10.46 -12.02 -8.05
C GLN A 7 10.54 -11.11 -6.82
N PRO A 8 11.32 -10.01 -6.85
CA PRO A 8 11.40 -9.07 -5.74
C PRO A 8 10.03 -8.51 -5.40
N THR A 9 9.73 -8.41 -4.10
CA THR A 9 8.51 -7.70 -3.68
C THR A 9 8.67 -6.22 -4.01
N PRO A 10 7.72 -5.60 -4.72
CA PRO A 10 7.83 -4.19 -5.09
C PRO A 10 7.79 -3.31 -3.84
N ILE A 11 8.74 -2.38 -3.72
CA ILE A 11 8.81 -1.38 -2.65
C ILE A 11 8.69 0.03 -3.24
N GLY A 12 8.11 0.95 -2.48
CA GLY A 12 8.05 2.37 -2.84
C GLY A 12 9.21 3.15 -2.21
N VAL A 13 9.44 4.38 -2.68
CA VAL A 13 10.50 5.25 -2.16
C VAL A 13 10.28 5.68 -0.70
N ASN A 14 9.02 5.96 -0.33
CA ASN A 14 8.59 6.25 1.04
C ASN A 14 7.07 6.04 1.16
N CYS A 15 6.52 6.04 2.37
CA CYS A 15 5.08 5.83 2.58
C CYS A 15 4.21 6.94 1.95
N TYR A 16 4.67 8.19 1.99
CA TYR A 16 3.94 9.37 1.50
C TYR A 16 3.77 9.41 -0.03
N LEU A 17 4.62 8.71 -0.77
CA LEU A 17 4.60 8.62 -2.24
C LEU A 17 4.29 7.21 -2.75
N CYS A 18 4.06 6.25 -1.84
CA CYS A 18 3.82 4.87 -2.24
C CYS A 18 2.38 4.68 -2.72
N GLU A 19 2.23 4.24 -3.97
CA GLU A 19 0.93 4.05 -4.65
C GLU A 19 0.34 2.64 -4.46
N ARG A 20 1.01 1.76 -3.70
CA ARG A 20 0.58 0.36 -3.53
C ARG A 20 -0.69 0.25 -2.67
N PRO A 21 -1.78 -0.38 -3.15
CA PRO A 21 -3.06 -0.41 -2.43
C PRO A 21 -3.04 -1.29 -1.16
N ASN A 22 -2.21 -2.36 -1.14
CA ASN A 22 -2.23 -3.38 -0.08
C ASN A 22 -0.87 -3.57 0.63
N CYS A 23 -0.20 -2.46 0.95
CA CYS A 23 1.08 -2.53 1.67
C CYS A 23 0.85 -2.70 3.19
N MET A 24 1.10 -3.91 3.72
CA MET A 24 1.03 -4.21 5.17
C MET A 24 2.01 -3.39 6.01
N GLN A 25 3.12 -2.95 5.41
CA GLN A 25 4.19 -2.22 6.08
C GLN A 25 3.97 -0.70 6.03
N ARG A 26 2.85 -0.23 5.48
CA ARG A 26 2.57 1.20 5.34
C ARG A 26 2.30 1.82 6.72
N ALA A 27 3.19 2.73 7.13
CA ALA A 27 3.06 3.47 8.38
C ALA A 27 2.30 4.80 8.22
N HIS A 28 2.33 5.42 7.04
CA HIS A 28 1.73 6.74 6.79
C HIS A 28 0.84 6.76 5.53
N ALA A 29 -0.15 7.65 5.55
CA ALA A 29 -0.98 7.96 4.39
C ALA A 29 -0.15 8.60 3.26
N PRO A 30 -0.42 8.29 1.98
CA PRO A 30 0.10 9.04 0.85
C PRO A 30 -0.42 10.47 0.83
N LEU A 31 0.38 11.39 0.30
CA LEU A 31 0.02 12.80 0.15
C LEU A 31 -0.78 13.08 -1.13
N ASN A 32 -0.62 12.23 -2.14
CA ASN A 32 -1.16 12.42 -3.49
C ASN A 32 -2.48 11.65 -3.74
N LYS A 33 -3.10 11.10 -2.70
CA LYS A 33 -4.32 10.28 -2.84
C LYS A 33 -5.37 10.66 -1.80
N THR A 34 -6.62 10.64 -2.21
CA THR A 34 -7.78 10.83 -1.33
C THR A 34 -8.02 9.55 -0.54
N LEU A 35 -8.18 9.69 0.79
CA LEU A 35 -8.48 8.55 1.66
C LEU A 35 -9.96 8.18 1.54
N ASN A 36 -10.21 6.89 1.30
CA ASN A 36 -11.55 6.31 1.29
C ASN A 36 -11.76 5.58 2.62
N PHE A 37 -12.73 6.05 3.42
CA PHE A 37 -13.08 5.47 4.70
C PHE A 37 -14.44 4.77 4.60
N ASP A 38 -14.43 3.45 4.79
CA ASP A 38 -15.62 2.61 4.93
C ASP A 38 -15.58 1.95 6.31
N GLU A 39 -16.51 2.34 7.19
CA GLU A 39 -16.59 1.87 8.58
C GLU A 39 -16.83 0.36 8.70
N ARG A 40 -17.40 -0.25 7.66
CA ARG A 40 -17.73 -1.69 7.63
C ARG A 40 -16.64 -2.50 6.92
N ALA A 41 -15.69 -1.84 6.26
CA ALA A 41 -14.61 -2.50 5.57
C ALA A 41 -13.49 -2.91 6.53
N ARG A 42 -12.89 -4.07 6.23
CA ARG A 42 -11.64 -4.52 6.85
C ARG A 42 -10.59 -4.67 5.76
N SER A 43 -9.51 -3.91 5.86
CA SER A 43 -8.40 -3.94 4.91
C SER A 43 -7.08 -4.30 5.57
N MET A 44 -6.16 -4.79 4.75
CA MET A 44 -4.78 -5.12 5.14
C MET A 44 -3.96 -3.88 5.52
N SER A 45 -4.27 -2.73 4.93
CA SER A 45 -3.74 -1.42 5.34
C SER A 45 -4.86 -0.55 5.89
N LEU A 46 -4.56 0.29 6.88
CA LEU A 46 -5.50 1.31 7.40
C LEU A 46 -5.81 2.40 6.36
N PHE A 47 -4.98 2.52 5.33
CA PHE A 47 -5.10 3.55 4.30
C PHE A 47 -5.61 2.92 3.01
N ARG A 48 -6.90 3.08 2.72
CA ARG A 48 -7.49 2.83 1.39
C ARG A 48 -7.57 4.14 0.61
N PHE A 49 -7.40 4.03 -0.70
CA PHE A 49 -7.42 5.16 -1.62
C PHE A 49 -8.56 4.97 -2.62
N ASP A 50 -9.11 6.08 -3.09
CA ASP A 50 -9.97 6.06 -4.26
C ASP A 50 -9.14 5.70 -5.51
N GLU A 51 -9.68 4.86 -6.38
CA GLU A 51 -9.13 4.65 -7.72
C GLU A 51 -9.69 5.77 -8.61
N ASP A 52 -8.82 6.61 -9.17
CA ASP A 52 -9.22 7.66 -10.13
C ASP A 52 -9.87 7.07 -11.39
#